data_AF-A0A645GUC5-F1
#
_entry.id   AF-A0A645GUC5-F1
#
_cell.length_a   1.000
_cell.length_b   1.000
_cell.length_c   1.000
_cell.angle_alpha   90.00
_cell.angle_beta   90.00
_cell.angle_gamma   90.00
#
_symmetry.space_group_name_H-M   'P 1'
#
loop_
_entity.id
_entity.type
_entity.pdbx_description
1 polymer ?
#
loop_
_entity_poly.entity_id
_entity_poly.type
_entity_poly.pdbx_seq_one_letter_code
_entity_poly.pdbx_strand_id
1 'polypeptide(L)'
;MFMFRGDDVFKEVKVLSGGERARLTLAKLMQRKVNVLILDEPTNHLDINSREALESALGKFDGTVIAVSHDRYFINRLATHILEIIPETHSAIDFIGSYGEFTEKRSLLLPVSMSASGFDREPTASKESYLTMKKARAASSKRIRDTEKTSAEIKRAEERLDEIVRLCETEAASDYVRLTELYNEKSETEEKLLELYEFMDQLTQEQS
;
A
#
# COMPACT_ATOMS: atom_id res chain seq x y z
N MET A 1 9.18 -3.60 15.10
CA MET A 1 9.41 -4.01 13.70
C MET A 1 9.42 -5.52 13.51
N PHE A 2 9.97 -6.39 14.38
CA PHE A 2 9.73 -7.85 14.26
C PHE A 2 9.44 -8.56 15.60
N MET A 3 9.20 -7.79 16.66
CA MET A 3 8.92 -8.24 18.03
C MET A 3 9.98 -9.16 18.69
N PHE A 4 11.16 -9.38 18.11
CA PHE A 4 12.27 -9.99 18.82
C PHE A 4 12.85 -9.00 19.84
N ARG A 5 12.79 -9.30 21.14
CA ARG A 5 13.36 -8.47 22.23
C ARG A 5 13.98 -9.37 23.32
N GLY A 6 15.02 -8.88 23.99
CA GLY A 6 15.65 -9.58 25.12
C GLY A 6 16.19 -10.96 24.75
N ASP A 7 15.83 -11.98 25.52
CA ASP A 7 16.31 -13.35 25.37
C ASP A 7 15.82 -14.06 24.09
N ASP A 8 14.78 -13.53 23.43
CA ASP A 8 14.24 -14.10 22.19
C ASP A 8 15.23 -14.05 21.02
N VAL A 9 16.20 -13.14 21.07
CA VAL A 9 17.24 -12.99 20.04
C VAL A 9 18.27 -14.14 20.10
N PHE A 10 18.39 -14.81 21.25
CA PHE A 10 19.34 -15.90 21.47
C PHE A 10 18.71 -17.29 21.32
N LYS A 11 17.39 -17.38 21.12
CA LYS A 11 16.71 -18.67 20.89
C LYS A 11 17.20 -19.31 19.61
N GLU A 12 17.50 -20.61 19.66
CA GLU A 12 17.83 -21.37 18.45
C GLU A 12 16.62 -21.40 17.50
N VAL A 13 16.89 -21.30 16.19
CA VAL A 13 15.85 -21.30 15.13
C VAL A 13 14.94 -22.54 15.21
N LYS A 14 15.44 -23.65 15.76
CA LYS A 14 14.71 -24.92 15.94
C LYS A 14 13.58 -24.83 16.97
N VAL A 15 13.66 -23.89 17.90
CA VAL A 15 12.70 -23.72 19.01
C VAL A 15 11.66 -22.63 18.72
N LEU A 16 11.83 -21.91 17.61
CA LEU A 16 10.91 -20.85 17.18
C LEU A 16 9.60 -21.44 16.64
N SER A 17 8.48 -20.85 17.03
CA SER A 17 7.16 -21.10 16.47
C SER A 17 7.12 -20.80 14.96
N GLY A 18 6.08 -21.28 14.26
CA GLY A 18 5.89 -20.99 12.83
C GLY A 18 5.93 -19.50 12.52
N GLY A 19 5.27 -18.68 13.36
CA GLY A 19 5.24 -17.23 13.19
C GLY A 19 6.53 -16.50 13.51
N GLU A 20 7.28 -16.97 14.50
CA GLU A 20 8.62 -16.42 14.76
C GLU A 20 9.57 -16.74 13.60
N ARG A 21 9.51 -17.95 13.02
CA ARG A 21 10.33 -18.30 11.85
C ARG A 21 9.97 -17.48 10.61
N ALA A 22 8.68 -17.22 10.38
CA ALA A 22 8.22 -16.36 9.28
C ALA A 22 8.71 -14.91 9.45
N ARG A 23 8.58 -14.32 10.65
CA ARG A 23 9.10 -12.98 10.96
C ARG A 23 10.61 -12.89 10.82
N LEU A 24 11.35 -13.88 11.31
CA LEU A 24 12.81 -13.93 11.18
C LEU A 24 13.23 -14.01 9.71
N THR A 25 12.51 -14.80 8.92
CA THR A 25 12.78 -14.93 7.48
C THR A 25 12.49 -13.62 6.75
N LEU A 26 11.38 -12.95 7.05
CA LEU A 26 11.07 -11.63 6.50
C LEU A 26 12.13 -10.60 6.88
N ALA A 27 12.56 -10.55 8.14
CA ALA A 27 13.61 -9.64 8.59
C ALA A 27 14.93 -9.86 7.82
N LYS A 28 15.30 -11.12 7.58
CA LYS A 28 16.48 -11.48 6.77
C LYS A 28 16.31 -11.12 5.29
N LEU A 29 15.10 -11.23 4.75
CA LEU A 29 14.80 -10.87 3.36
C LEU A 29 14.79 -9.35 3.16
N MET A 30 14.24 -8.59 4.12
CA MET A 30 14.25 -7.12 4.10
C MET A 30 15.67 -6.53 4.28
N GLN A 31 16.57 -7.25 4.97
CA GLN A 31 17.99 -6.86 5.02
C GLN A 31 18.72 -7.09 3.69
N ARG A 32 18.21 -7.99 2.85
CA ARG A 32 18.74 -8.23 1.50
C ARG A 32 18.10 -7.22 0.53
N LYS A 33 18.82 -6.80 -0.51
CA LYS A 33 18.30 -5.94 -1.58
C LYS A 33 17.37 -6.71 -2.53
N VAL A 34 16.34 -7.36 -1.98
CA VAL A 34 15.35 -8.12 -2.75
C VAL A 34 14.28 -7.14 -3.24
N ASN A 35 13.90 -7.23 -4.50
CA ASN A 35 12.86 -6.40 -5.12
C ASN A 35 11.53 -7.14 -5.32
N VAL A 36 11.51 -8.48 -5.25
CA VAL A 36 10.31 -9.31 -5.40
C VAL A 36 10.28 -10.40 -4.33
N LEU A 37 9.17 -10.51 -3.61
CA LEU A 37 8.86 -11.58 -2.66
C LEU A 37 7.73 -12.43 -3.21
N ILE A 38 7.90 -13.75 -3.17
CA ILE A 38 6.85 -14.72 -3.51
C ILE A 38 6.53 -15.49 -2.24
N LEU A 39 5.26 -15.45 -1.82
CA LEU A 39 4.77 -16.02 -0.58
C LEU A 39 3.61 -16.97 -0.89
N ASP A 40 3.70 -18.19 -0.37
CA ASP A 40 2.63 -19.19 -0.49
C ASP A 40 2.04 -19.44 0.89
N GLU A 41 0.74 -19.16 1.05
CA GLU A 41 -0.02 -19.24 2.30
C GLU A 41 0.72 -18.65 3.52
N PRO A 42 1.15 -17.37 3.47
CA PRO A 42 2.05 -16.80 4.48
C PRO A 42 1.41 -16.59 5.84
N THR A 43 0.08 -16.65 5.94
CA THR A 43 -0.67 -16.54 7.20
C THR A 43 -0.91 -17.89 7.87
N ASN A 44 -0.55 -19.00 7.22
CA ASN A 44 -0.79 -20.33 7.75
C ASN A 44 0.07 -20.58 9.01
N HIS A 45 -0.52 -21.25 10.00
CA HIS A 45 0.11 -21.54 11.31
C HIS A 45 0.56 -20.28 12.10
N LEU A 46 0.02 -19.10 11.79
CA LEU A 46 0.26 -17.87 12.54
C LEU A 46 -0.87 -17.57 13.53
N ASP A 47 -0.50 -17.12 14.73
CA ASP A 47 -1.44 -16.49 15.64
C ASP A 47 -1.77 -15.05 15.18
N ILE A 48 -2.79 -14.44 15.81
CA ILE A 48 -3.30 -13.11 15.42
C ILE A 48 -2.18 -12.06 15.46
N ASN A 49 -1.39 -12.05 16.53
CA ASN A 49 -0.28 -11.09 16.69
C ASN A 49 0.80 -11.27 15.61
N SER A 50 1.10 -12.52 15.22
CA SER A 50 2.07 -12.78 14.15
C SER A 50 1.55 -12.37 12.78
N ARG A 51 0.24 -12.52 12.52
CA ARG A 51 -0.40 -12.06 11.27
C ARG A 51 -0.31 -10.56 11.12
N GLU A 52 -0.69 -9.81 12.15
CA GLU A 52 -0.62 -8.33 12.11
C GLU A 52 0.82 -7.83 11.92
N ALA A 53 1.79 -8.49 12.58
CA ALA A 53 3.20 -8.15 12.41
C ALA A 53 3.70 -8.44 10.99
N LEU A 54 3.28 -9.55 10.39
CA LEU A 54 3.58 -9.91 9.01
C LEU A 54 2.96 -8.89 8.05
N GLU A 55 1.68 -8.56 8.22
CA GLU A 55 0.98 -7.58 7.40
C GLU A 55 1.65 -6.20 7.47
N SER A 56 2.01 -5.75 8.67
CA SER A 56 2.72 -4.48 8.85
C SER A 56 4.11 -4.48 8.20
N ALA A 57 4.81 -5.61 8.21
CA ALA A 57 6.12 -5.73 7.58
C ALA A 57 6.01 -5.76 6.05
N LEU A 58 5.05 -6.49 5.50
CA LEU A 58 4.81 -6.55 4.05
C LEU A 58 4.31 -5.22 3.50
N GLY A 59 3.46 -4.49 4.22
CA GLY A 59 3.02 -3.16 3.82
C GLY A 59 4.13 -2.10 3.82
N LYS A 60 5.27 -2.37 4.46
CA LYS A 60 6.46 -1.50 4.48
C LYS A 60 7.58 -2.01 3.58
N PHE A 61 7.35 -3.07 2.82
CA PHE A 61 8.33 -3.60 1.91
C PHE A 61 8.31 -2.79 0.62
N ASP A 62 9.44 -2.16 0.27
CA ASP A 62 9.55 -1.29 -0.90
C ASP A 62 9.53 -2.04 -2.25
N GLY A 63 9.51 -3.38 -2.24
CA GLY A 63 9.47 -4.22 -3.42
C GLY A 63 8.07 -4.76 -3.74
N THR A 64 7.97 -5.61 -4.76
CA THR A 64 6.73 -6.28 -5.14
C THR A 64 6.51 -7.53 -4.29
N VAL A 65 5.30 -7.72 -3.77
CA VAL A 65 4.90 -8.96 -3.08
C VAL A 65 3.87 -9.67 -3.95
N ILE A 66 4.15 -10.93 -4.28
CA ILE A 66 3.19 -11.87 -4.87
C ILE A 66 2.85 -12.85 -3.77
N ALA A 67 1.60 -12.83 -3.30
CA ALA A 67 1.15 -13.72 -2.24
C ALA A 67 -0.04 -14.55 -2.72
N VAL A 68 0.04 -15.86 -2.48
CA VAL A 68 -1.11 -16.77 -2.55
C VAL A 68 -1.67 -16.90 -1.14
N SER A 69 -2.95 -16.60 -0.98
CA SER A 69 -3.61 -16.66 0.32
C SER A 69 -5.10 -16.91 0.14
N HIS A 70 -5.68 -17.76 1.00
CA HIS A 70 -7.12 -17.89 1.16
C HIS A 70 -7.72 -16.94 2.23
N ASP A 71 -6.87 -16.17 2.92
CA ASP A 71 -7.27 -15.28 4.00
C ASP A 71 -7.73 -13.91 3.50
N ARG A 72 -9.05 -13.67 3.55
CA ARG A 72 -9.68 -12.43 3.10
C ARG A 72 -9.17 -11.19 3.83
N TYR A 73 -8.82 -11.30 5.12
CA TYR A 73 -8.34 -10.15 5.90
C TYR A 73 -6.95 -9.72 5.43
N PHE A 74 -6.07 -10.69 5.19
CA PHE A 74 -4.74 -10.46 4.63
C PHE A 74 -4.82 -9.84 3.23
N ILE A 75 -5.65 -10.42 2.34
CA ILE A 75 -5.82 -9.91 0.98
C ILE A 75 -6.38 -8.49 1.01
N ASN A 76 -7.42 -8.23 1.80
CA ASN A 76 -8.03 -6.90 1.86
C ASN A 76 -7.08 -5.82 2.39
N ARG A 77 -6.15 -6.19 3.28
CA ARG A 77 -5.20 -5.24 3.88
C ARG A 77 -4.01 -4.91 2.97
N LEU A 78 -3.59 -5.84 2.12
CA LEU A 78 -2.33 -5.73 1.36
C LEU A 78 -2.49 -5.73 -0.16
N ALA A 79 -3.58 -6.31 -0.69
CA ALA A 79 -3.72 -6.50 -2.13
C ALA A 79 -4.06 -5.19 -2.83
N THR A 80 -3.18 -4.80 -3.75
CA THR A 80 -3.42 -3.74 -4.74
C THR A 80 -3.81 -4.32 -6.09
N HIS A 81 -3.66 -5.64 -6.25
CA HIS A 81 -3.90 -6.40 -7.46
C HIS A 81 -4.32 -7.82 -7.07
N ILE A 82 -5.39 -8.31 -7.67
CA ILE A 82 -6.00 -9.61 -7.36
C ILE A 82 -6.02 -10.43 -8.64
N LEU A 83 -5.50 -11.65 -8.52
CA LEU A 83 -5.60 -12.67 -9.55
C LEU A 83 -6.44 -13.82 -8.99
N GLU A 84 -7.72 -13.89 -9.35
CA GLU A 84 -8.58 -15.01 -8.99
C GLU A 84 -8.45 -16.10 -10.05
N ILE A 85 -7.92 -17.26 -9.66
CA ILE A 85 -7.90 -18.44 -10.53
C ILE A 85 -9.24 -19.16 -10.38
N ILE A 86 -9.92 -19.42 -11.49
CA ILE A 86 -11.19 -20.16 -11.55
C ILE A 86 -10.90 -21.57 -12.08
N PRO A 87 -10.84 -22.58 -11.19
CA PRO A 87 -10.50 -23.95 -11.58
C PRO A 87 -11.49 -24.54 -12.58
N GLU A 88 -12.77 -24.20 -12.47
CA GLU A 88 -13.86 -24.76 -13.29
C GLU A 88 -13.68 -24.42 -14.77
N THR A 89 -13.23 -23.20 -15.07
CA THR A 89 -13.07 -22.69 -16.44
C THR A 89 -11.61 -22.64 -16.89
N HIS A 90 -10.67 -23.06 -16.04
CA HIS A 90 -9.22 -22.94 -16.28
C HIS A 90 -8.79 -21.52 -16.69
N SER A 91 -9.51 -20.51 -16.18
CA SER A 91 -9.28 -19.10 -16.49
C SER A 91 -8.85 -18.34 -15.24
N ALA A 92 -8.23 -17.18 -15.42
CA ALA A 92 -7.93 -16.26 -14.33
C ALA A 92 -8.61 -14.92 -14.57
N ILE A 93 -9.21 -14.36 -13.52
CA ILE A 93 -9.65 -12.96 -13.49
C ILE A 93 -8.50 -12.14 -12.95
N ASP A 94 -7.98 -11.26 -13.79
CA ASP A 94 -7.02 -10.22 -13.42
C ASP A 94 -7.81 -8.95 -13.05
N PHE A 95 -7.74 -8.56 -11.78
CA PHE A 95 -8.41 -7.36 -11.27
C PHE A 95 -7.44 -6.46 -10.50
N ILE A 96 -7.30 -5.22 -10.97
CA ILE A 96 -6.48 -4.19 -10.32
C ILE A 96 -7.38 -3.34 -9.44
N GLY A 97 -7.11 -3.33 -8.14
CA GLY A 97 -7.92 -2.64 -7.13
C GLY A 97 -7.90 -3.39 -5.80
N SER A 98 -8.60 -2.85 -4.82
CA SER A 98 -8.74 -3.48 -3.50
C SER A 98 -9.64 -4.72 -3.55
N TYR A 99 -9.55 -5.58 -2.53
CA TYR A 99 -10.43 -6.74 -2.40
C TYR A 99 -11.91 -6.38 -2.23
N GLY A 100 -12.21 -5.24 -1.60
CA GLY A 100 -13.57 -4.71 -1.52
C GLY A 100 -14.18 -4.47 -2.90
N GLU A 101 -13.48 -3.69 -3.74
CA GLU A 101 -13.92 -3.40 -5.10
C GLU A 101 -14.01 -4.65 -5.97
N PHE A 102 -13.09 -5.59 -5.79
CA PHE A 102 -13.12 -6.87 -6.48
C PHE A 102 -14.41 -7.62 -6.18
N THR A 103 -14.79 -7.69 -4.90
CA THR A 103 -15.97 -8.44 -4.45
C THR A 103 -17.26 -7.86 -5.06
N GLU A 104 -17.36 -6.53 -5.14
CA GLU A 104 -18.51 -5.85 -5.75
C GLU A 104 -18.59 -6.08 -7.26
N LYS A 105 -17.44 -6.01 -7.95
CA LYS A 105 -17.37 -6.12 -9.41
C LYS A 105 -17.24 -7.57 -9.90
N ARG A 106 -17.05 -8.54 -8.99
CA ARG A 106 -16.83 -9.95 -9.33
C ARG A 106 -17.95 -10.51 -10.22
N SER A 107 -19.21 -10.18 -9.93
CA SER A 107 -20.36 -10.63 -10.73
C SER A 107 -20.35 -10.12 -12.17
N LEU A 108 -19.77 -8.94 -12.41
CA LEU A 108 -19.62 -8.32 -13.73
C LEU A 108 -18.39 -8.84 -14.49
N LEU A 109 -17.37 -9.29 -13.76
CA LEU A 109 -16.11 -9.81 -14.29
C LEU A 109 -16.17 -11.31 -14.59
N LEU A 110 -17.12 -12.03 -13.99
CA LEU A 110 -17.35 -13.43 -14.30
C LEU A 110 -17.82 -13.56 -15.76
N PRO A 111 -17.16 -14.41 -16.57
CA PRO A 111 -17.64 -14.68 -17.91
C PRO A 111 -19.04 -15.28 -17.82
N VAL A 112 -20.02 -14.60 -18.42
CA VAL A 112 -21.41 -15.09 -18.54
C VAL A 112 -21.39 -16.35 -19.39
N SER A 113 -21.23 -17.51 -18.77
CA SER A 113 -21.50 -18.77 -19.47
C SER A 113 -23.00 -19.02 -19.43
N MET A 114 -23.66 -18.86 -20.57
CA MET A 114 -24.43 -19.92 -21.23
C MET A 114 -25.48 -19.35 -22.20
N SER A 115 -25.10 -19.11 -23.45
CA SER A 115 -25.91 -19.61 -24.58
C SER A 115 -25.08 -19.71 -25.87
N ALA A 116 -25.20 -20.89 -26.48
CA ALA A 116 -24.98 -21.23 -27.89
C ALA A 116 -23.56 -21.16 -28.51
N SER A 117 -23.06 -22.38 -28.76
CA SER A 117 -22.36 -22.84 -29.97
C SER A 117 -21.01 -22.21 -30.35
N GLY A 118 -19.97 -23.05 -30.21
CA GLY A 118 -18.89 -23.27 -31.18
C GLY A 118 -18.01 -22.06 -31.55
N PHE A 119 -16.73 -22.15 -31.23
CA PHE A 119 -15.62 -22.05 -32.18
C PHE A 119 -14.29 -22.10 -31.41
N ASP A 120 -13.35 -22.93 -31.86
CA ASP A 120 -11.92 -22.74 -31.61
C ASP A 120 -11.54 -21.29 -31.91
N ARG A 121 -11.16 -20.52 -30.89
CA ARG A 121 -10.38 -19.30 -31.08
C ARG A 121 -9.40 -19.11 -29.93
N GLU A 122 -8.13 -19.09 -30.30
CA GLU A 122 -7.00 -18.61 -29.50
C GLU A 122 -7.31 -17.23 -28.89
N PRO A 123 -6.76 -16.91 -27.70
CA PRO A 123 -7.00 -15.63 -27.06
C PRO A 123 -6.11 -14.56 -27.71
N THR A 124 -6.55 -13.98 -28.83
CA THR A 124 -6.01 -12.68 -29.26
C THR A 124 -6.75 -11.59 -28.51
N ALA A 125 -6.23 -11.24 -27.32
CA ALA A 125 -6.51 -9.96 -26.70
C ALA A 125 -6.16 -8.85 -27.70
N SER A 126 -7.17 -8.11 -28.16
CA SER A 126 -6.98 -7.06 -29.16
C SER A 126 -6.02 -6.00 -28.62
N LYS A 127 -5.05 -5.59 -29.45
CA LYS A 127 -4.09 -4.51 -29.15
C LYS A 127 -4.75 -3.25 -28.59
N GLU A 128 -5.99 -2.98 -29.00
CA GLU A 128 -6.80 -1.85 -28.53
C GLU A 128 -7.18 -1.96 -27.06
N SER A 129 -7.62 -3.14 -26.59
CA SER A 129 -7.98 -3.39 -25.18
C SER A 129 -6.77 -3.25 -24.24
N TYR A 130 -5.58 -3.69 -24.70
CA TYR A 130 -4.33 -3.52 -23.96
C TYR A 130 -3.87 -2.05 -23.90
N LEU A 131 -4.10 -1.27 -24.97
CA LEU A 131 -3.74 0.16 -25.03
C LEU A 131 -4.67 1.03 -24.18
N THR A 132 -5.97 0.75 -24.14
CA THR A 132 -6.91 1.43 -23.23
C THR A 132 -6.65 1.09 -21.78
N MET A 133 -6.34 -0.18 -21.44
CA MET A 133 -5.89 -0.56 -20.10
C MET A 133 -4.56 0.08 -19.71
N LYS A 134 -3.61 0.25 -20.63
CA LYS A 134 -2.33 0.95 -20.35
C LYS A 134 -2.52 2.45 -20.09
N LYS A 135 -3.42 3.11 -20.81
CA LYS A 135 -3.75 4.54 -20.58
C LYS A 135 -4.52 4.73 -19.26
N ALA A 136 -5.45 3.82 -18.94
CA ALA A 136 -6.15 3.81 -17.65
C ALA A 136 -5.19 3.53 -16.48
N ARG A 137 -4.22 2.60 -16.64
CA ARG A 137 -3.11 2.34 -15.69
C ARG A 137 -2.22 3.56 -15.47
N ALA A 138 -1.86 4.29 -16.53
CA ALA A 138 -1.04 5.49 -16.39
C ALA A 138 -1.78 6.59 -15.61
N ALA A 139 -3.09 6.74 -15.82
CA ALA A 139 -3.91 7.71 -15.10
C ALA A 139 -4.12 7.33 -13.62
N SER A 140 -4.41 6.05 -13.33
CA SER A 140 -4.63 5.55 -11.96
C SER A 140 -3.33 5.44 -11.14
N SER A 141 -2.22 4.97 -11.73
CA SER A 141 -0.91 5.00 -11.07
C SER A 141 -0.32 6.40 -10.94
N LYS A 142 -0.73 7.36 -11.78
CA LYS A 142 -0.36 8.77 -11.58
C LYS A 142 -1.15 9.37 -10.42
N ARG A 143 -2.45 9.10 -10.33
CA ARG A 143 -3.31 9.55 -9.21
C ARG A 143 -2.82 9.04 -7.86
N ILE A 144 -2.53 7.74 -7.73
CA ILE A 144 -2.01 7.18 -6.48
C ILE A 144 -0.70 7.86 -6.07
N ARG A 145 0.22 8.07 -7.03
CA ARG A 145 1.47 8.80 -6.79
C ARG A 145 1.25 10.26 -6.42
N ASP A 146 0.30 10.93 -7.05
CA ASP A 146 -0.04 12.32 -6.76
C ASP A 146 -0.64 12.42 -5.34
N THR A 147 -1.53 11.51 -4.94
CA THR A 147 -2.08 11.44 -3.58
C THR A 147 -1.01 11.15 -2.52
N GLU A 148 -0.13 10.17 -2.77
CA GLU A 148 1.00 9.85 -1.87
C GLU A 148 1.98 11.03 -1.75
N LYS A 149 2.26 11.72 -2.85
CA LYS A 149 3.15 12.89 -2.87
C LYS A 149 2.55 14.06 -2.11
N THR A 150 1.28 14.37 -2.34
CA THR A 150 0.56 15.42 -1.61
C THR A 150 0.49 15.11 -0.12
N SER A 151 0.20 13.86 0.26
CA SER A 151 0.21 13.43 1.66
C SER A 151 1.59 13.60 2.32
N ALA A 152 2.67 13.25 1.60
CA ALA A 152 4.02 13.46 2.10
C ALA A 152 4.41 14.94 2.22
N GLU A 153 3.92 15.81 1.32
CA GLU A 153 4.14 17.26 1.37
C GLU A 153 3.37 17.90 2.53
N ILE A 154 2.11 17.50 2.77
CA ILE A 154 1.33 17.92 3.95
C ILE A 154 2.11 17.60 5.22
N LYS A 155 2.55 16.33 5.37
CA LYS A 155 3.29 15.92 6.56
C LYS A 155 4.56 16.74 6.80
N ARG A 156 5.31 17.08 5.74
CA ARG A 156 6.50 17.94 5.86
C ARG A 156 6.17 19.37 6.27
N ALA A 157 5.10 19.93 5.71
CA ALA A 157 4.65 21.27 6.06
C ALA A 157 4.15 21.32 7.52
N GLU A 158 3.46 20.29 8.00
CA GLU A 158 3.09 20.16 9.42
C GLU A 158 4.31 20.06 10.33
N GLU A 159 5.29 19.22 9.98
CA GLU A 159 6.54 19.09 10.73
C GLU A 159 7.31 20.42 10.79
N ARG A 160 7.32 21.19 9.69
CA ARG A 160 7.94 22.52 9.64
C ARG A 160 7.16 23.53 10.47
N LEU A 161 5.84 23.50 10.45
CA LEU A 161 5.00 24.38 11.25
C LEU A 161 5.24 24.16 12.75
N ASP A 162 5.31 22.89 13.18
CA ASP A 162 5.66 22.51 14.55
C ASP A 162 7.06 22.99 14.94
N GLU A 163 8.02 22.94 14.02
CA GLU A 163 9.37 23.46 14.24
C GLU A 163 9.37 24.98 14.41
N ILE A 164 8.67 25.72 13.56
CA ILE A 164 8.55 27.18 13.64
C ILE A 164 7.90 27.59 14.96
N VAL A 165 6.82 26.90 15.38
CA VAL A 165 6.17 27.16 16.67
C VAL A 165 7.14 26.97 17.82
N ARG A 166 7.93 25.89 17.82
CA ARG A 166 8.98 25.67 18.83
C ARG A 166 10.05 26.76 18.82
N LEU A 167 10.50 27.18 17.63
CA LEU A 167 11.49 28.24 17.48
C LEU A 167 10.97 29.58 18.02
N CYS A 168 9.71 29.93 17.71
CA CYS A 168 9.05 31.11 18.27
C CYS A 168 9.03 31.08 19.80
N GLU A 169 8.74 29.95 20.43
CA GLU A 169 8.77 29.82 21.90
C GLU A 169 10.18 30.03 22.47
N THR A 170 11.22 29.57 21.78
CA THR A 170 12.61 29.71 22.24
C THR A 170 13.23 31.08 21.98
N GLU A 171 12.84 31.76 20.90
CA GLU A 171 13.41 33.04 20.47
C GLU A 171 12.60 34.26 20.92
N ALA A 172 11.38 34.05 21.46
CA ALA A 172 10.46 35.10 21.92
C ALA A 172 11.05 36.14 22.89
N ALA A 173 12.17 35.83 23.55
CA ALA A 173 12.77 36.70 24.56
C ALA A 173 13.98 37.53 24.07
N SER A 174 14.54 37.29 22.87
CA SER A 174 15.89 37.80 22.55
C SER A 174 16.06 38.43 21.16
N ASP A 175 15.21 38.14 20.18
CA ASP A 175 15.36 38.73 18.84
C ASP A 175 13.99 38.97 18.16
N TYR A 176 13.57 40.24 18.15
CA TYR A 176 12.31 40.67 17.55
C TYR A 176 12.29 40.58 16.02
N VAL A 177 13.44 40.78 15.36
CA VAL A 177 13.54 40.68 13.89
C VAL A 177 13.34 39.23 13.48
N ARG A 178 14.05 38.33 14.17
CA ARG A 178 13.94 36.89 13.94
C ARG A 178 12.54 36.35 14.24
N LEU A 179 11.91 36.83 15.31
CA LEU A 179 10.52 36.48 15.63
C LEU A 179 9.56 36.90 14.50
N THR A 180 9.76 38.09 13.91
CA THR A 180 8.94 38.56 12.78
C THR A 180 9.13 37.69 11.54
N GLU A 181 10.36 37.27 11.24
CA GLU A 181 10.65 36.32 10.15
C GLU A 181 9.94 34.97 10.36
N LEU A 182 9.99 34.42 11.58
CA LEU A 182 9.33 33.16 11.91
C LEU A 182 7.80 33.25 11.81
N TYR A 183 7.19 34.38 12.22
CA TYR A 183 5.75 34.57 12.04
C TYR A 183 5.35 34.66 10.57
N ASN A 184 6.16 35.31 9.73
CA ASN A 184 5.91 35.34 8.29
C ASN A 184 6.05 33.94 7.68
N GLU A 185 7.11 33.22 8.04
CA GLU A 185 7.33 31.84 7.56
C GLU A 185 6.21 30.90 8.03
N LYS A 186 5.72 31.09 9.26
CA LYS A 186 4.56 30.38 9.81
C LYS A 186 3.34 30.61 8.93
N SER A 187 3.00 31.87 8.65
CA SER A 187 1.85 32.25 7.83
C SER A 187 1.93 31.66 6.43
N GLU A 188 3.10 31.72 5.78
CA GLU A 188 3.32 31.12 4.46
C GLU A 188 3.18 29.59 4.48
N THR A 189 3.61 28.95 5.57
CA THR A 189 3.52 27.49 5.71
C THR A 189 2.08 27.06 5.95
N GLU A 190 1.31 27.81 6.75
CA GLU A 190 -0.12 27.59 6.98
C GLU A 190 -0.93 27.76 5.68
N GLU A 191 -0.62 28.78 4.88
CA GLU A 191 -1.28 29.01 3.59
C GLU A 191 -1.02 27.85 2.61
N LYS A 192 0.25 27.42 2.47
CA LYS A 192 0.61 26.24 1.67
C LYS A 192 -0.05 24.97 2.16
N LEU A 193 -0.19 24.81 3.47
CA LEU A 193 -0.85 23.65 4.06
C LEU A 193 -2.34 23.60 3.67
N LEU A 194 -3.01 24.77 3.71
CA LEU A 194 -4.39 24.91 3.28
C LEU A 194 -4.58 24.52 1.80
N GLU A 195 -3.70 25.02 0.92
CA GLU A 195 -3.70 24.68 -0.51
C GLU A 195 -3.52 23.17 -0.74
N LEU A 196 -2.61 22.53 0.00
CA LEU A 196 -2.38 21.09 -0.10
C LEU A 196 -3.58 20.27 0.39
N TYR A 197 -4.26 20.73 1.45
CA TYR A 197 -5.49 20.11 1.95
C TYR A 197 -6.63 20.23 0.94
N GLU A 198 -6.84 21.40 0.35
CA GLU A 198 -7.84 21.59 -0.71
C GLU A 198 -7.55 20.72 -1.93
N PHE A 199 -6.28 20.61 -2.32
CA PHE A 199 -5.87 19.72 -3.42
C PHE A 199 -6.12 18.25 -3.09
N MET A 200 -5.88 17.82 -1.84
CA MET A 200 -6.19 16.47 -1.38
C MET A 200 -7.69 16.20 -1.40
N ASP A 201 -8.52 17.14 -0.97
CA ASP A 201 -9.98 17.01 -1.00
C ASP A 201 -10.51 16.89 -2.44
N GLN A 202 -9.96 17.66 -3.39
CA GLN A 202 -10.28 17.54 -4.81
C GLN A 202 -9.93 16.14 -5.36
N LEU A 203 -8.76 15.62 -5.01
CA LEU A 203 -8.35 14.27 -5.39
C LEU A 203 -9.25 13.17 -4.79
N THR A 204 -9.90 13.46 -3.66
CA THR A 204 -10.75 12.50 -2.93
C THR A 204 -12.22 12.56 -3.38
N GLN A 205 -12.74 13.76 -3.71
CA GLN A 205 -14.11 13.92 -4.22
C GLN A 205 -14.32 13.34 -5.62
N GLU A 206 -13.28 13.31 -6.47
CA GLU A 206 -13.34 12.60 -7.75
C GLU A 206 -13.50 11.06 -7.60
N GLN A 207 -13.53 10.52 -6.37
CA GLN A 207 -13.73 9.09 -6.08
C GLN A 207 -15.18 8.71 -5.71
N SER A 208 -16.07 9.67 -5.42
CA SER A 208 -17.50 9.42 -5.09
C SER A 208 -18.42 9.61 -6.29
#